data_AF-A0A854WFJ6-F1
#
_entry.id   AF-A0A854WFJ6-F1
#
_cell.length_a   1.000
_cell.length_b   1.000
_cell.length_c   1.000
_cell.angle_alpha   90.00
_cell.angle_beta   90.00
_cell.angle_gamma   90.00
#
_symmetry.space_group_name_H-M   'P 1'
#
loop_
_entity.id
_entity.type
_entity.pdbx_description
1 polymer ?
#
loop_
_entity_poly.entity_id
_entity_poly.type
_entity_poly.pdbx_seq_one_letter_code
_entity_poly.pdbx_strand_id
1 'polypeptide(L)'
;MEEIKKADRILKNYHKFKKLATLSNKPFSLHGQKLIYEIDRVIDGMPEQAKLILCNQYRAKKPLKKIRKQFCHDQNISIEEYIELRESALMEFAKQYLNGTLLE
;
A
#
# COMPACT_ATOMS: atom_id res chain seq x y z
N MET A 1 -6.61 7.80 13.94
CA MET A 1 -5.14 7.58 14.03
C MET A 1 -4.79 6.09 14.05
N GLU A 2 -5.62 5.28 14.71
CA GLU A 2 -5.45 3.82 14.76
C GLU A 2 -5.67 3.16 13.39
N GLU A 3 -6.55 3.72 12.58
CA GLU A 3 -6.86 3.28 11.21
C GLU A 3 -5.64 3.41 10.29
N ILE A 4 -4.96 4.58 10.35
CA ILE A 4 -3.71 4.82 9.62
C ILE A 4 -2.64 3.81 10.03
N LYS A 5 -2.50 3.52 11.33
CA LYS A 5 -1.53 2.53 11.83
C LYS A 5 -1.86 1.12 11.32
N LYS A 6 -3.14 0.74 11.29
CA LYS A 6 -3.60 -0.55 10.74
C LYS A 6 -3.31 -0.65 9.24
N ALA A 7 -3.66 0.37 8.46
CA ALA A 7 -3.36 0.46 7.03
C ALA A 7 -1.85 0.35 6.76
N ASP A 8 -1.03 1.12 7.48
CA ASP A 8 0.42 1.08 7.37
C ASP A 8 0.97 -0.33 7.68
N ARG A 9 0.43 -1.00 8.71
CA ARG A 9 0.83 -2.38 9.04
C ARG A 9 0.45 -3.38 7.95
N ILE A 10 -0.74 -3.26 7.36
CA ILE A 10 -1.19 -4.12 6.24
C ILE A 10 -0.23 -3.94 5.06
N LEU A 11 -0.01 -2.70 4.63
CA LEU A 11 0.83 -2.38 3.48
C LEU A 11 2.30 -2.75 3.68
N LYS A 12 2.85 -2.58 4.90
CA LYS A 12 4.21 -3.06 5.24
C LYS A 12 4.38 -4.57 5.06
N ASN A 13 3.30 -5.36 5.17
CA ASN A 13 3.35 -6.80 4.99
C ASN A 13 3.01 -7.25 3.55
N TYR A 14 2.76 -6.32 2.61
CA TYR A 14 2.42 -6.62 1.21
C TYR A 14 3.36 -7.66 0.57
N HIS A 15 4.68 -7.49 0.71
CA HIS A 15 5.65 -8.45 0.17
C HIS A 15 5.65 -9.82 0.84
N LYS A 16 5.26 -9.90 2.12
CA LYS A 16 5.10 -11.19 2.81
C LYS A 16 3.85 -11.91 2.30
N PHE A 17 2.76 -11.17 2.08
CA PHE A 17 1.57 -11.73 1.42
C PHE A 17 1.91 -12.20 0.01
N LYS A 18 2.67 -11.41 -0.77
CA LYS A 18 3.18 -11.81 -2.09
C LYS A 18 4.00 -13.09 -2.04
N LYS A 19 4.88 -13.24 -1.05
CA LYS A 19 5.63 -14.47 -0.85
C LYS A 19 4.69 -15.64 -0.50
N LEU A 20 3.75 -15.44 0.41
CA LEU A 20 2.76 -16.46 0.81
C LEU A 20 1.93 -16.96 -0.39
N ALA A 21 1.46 -16.03 -1.23
CA ALA A 21 0.71 -16.33 -2.45
C ALA A 21 1.48 -17.20 -3.45
N THR A 22 2.82 -17.14 -3.43
CA THR A 22 3.70 -17.92 -4.30
C THR A 22 4.16 -19.26 -3.70
N LEU A 23 3.91 -19.51 -2.41
CA LEU A 23 4.25 -20.78 -1.77
C LEU A 23 3.13 -21.80 -2.08
N SER A 24 3.38 -22.69 -3.04
CA SER A 24 2.36 -23.52 -3.71
C SER A 24 1.56 -24.49 -2.81
N ASN A 25 0.36 -24.83 -3.29
CA ASN A 25 -0.51 -25.97 -2.97
C ASN A 25 -1.14 -26.08 -1.57
N LYS A 26 -1.32 -24.97 -0.84
CA LYS A 26 -2.08 -24.98 0.42
C LYS A 26 -3.17 -23.91 0.43
N PRO A 27 -4.29 -24.11 1.14
CA PRO A 27 -5.35 -23.10 1.30
C PRO A 27 -4.83 -21.69 1.67
N PHE A 28 -3.72 -21.62 2.40
CA PHE A 28 -3.04 -20.37 2.77
C PHE A 28 -2.53 -19.53 1.59
N SER A 29 -2.13 -20.14 0.47
CA SER A 29 -1.69 -19.37 -0.71
C SER A 29 -2.85 -18.63 -1.36
N LEU A 30 -4.05 -19.23 -1.39
CA LEU A 30 -5.28 -18.57 -1.85
C LEU A 30 -5.62 -17.34 -1.00
N HIS A 31 -5.50 -17.44 0.33
CA HIS A 31 -5.70 -16.29 1.21
C HIS A 31 -4.66 -15.19 0.97
N GLY A 32 -3.39 -15.56 0.76
CA GLY A 32 -2.34 -14.61 0.36
C GLY A 32 -2.67 -13.90 -0.95
N GLN A 33 -3.15 -14.63 -1.96
CA GLN A 33 -3.56 -14.07 -3.25
C GLN A 33 -4.74 -13.10 -3.10
N LYS A 34 -5.79 -13.50 -2.36
CA LYS A 34 -6.94 -12.64 -2.07
C LYS A 34 -6.51 -11.33 -1.40
N LEU A 35 -5.65 -11.40 -0.38
CA LEU A 35 -5.15 -10.20 0.31
C LEU A 35 -4.38 -9.26 -0.63
N ILE A 36 -3.53 -9.80 -1.50
CA ILE A 36 -2.79 -8.98 -2.48
C ILE A 36 -3.76 -8.34 -3.46
N TYR A 37 -4.72 -9.12 -3.98
CA TYR A 37 -5.70 -8.63 -4.94
C TYR A 37 -6.51 -7.48 -4.37
N GLU A 38 -7.00 -7.61 -3.13
CA GLU A 38 -7.74 -6.55 -2.44
C GLU A 38 -6.88 -5.30 -2.23
N ILE A 39 -5.63 -5.47 -1.78
CA ILE A 39 -4.70 -4.34 -1.61
C ILE A 39 -4.42 -3.64 -2.96
N ASP A 40 -4.13 -4.42 -4.01
CA ASP A 40 -3.83 -3.89 -5.34
C ASP A 40 -5.07 -3.19 -5.93
N ARG A 41 -6.27 -3.77 -5.80
CA ARG A 41 -7.53 -3.16 -6.25
C ARG A 41 -7.77 -1.81 -5.58
N VAL A 42 -7.61 -1.74 -4.25
CA VAL A 42 -7.80 -0.49 -3.51
C VAL A 42 -6.78 0.55 -3.96
N ILE A 43 -5.48 0.21 -3.98
CA ILE A 43 -4.42 1.15 -4.40
C ILE A 43 -4.63 1.62 -5.85
N ASP A 44 -5.03 0.74 -6.75
CA ASP A 44 -5.17 1.08 -8.16
C ASP A 44 -6.41 1.96 -8.43
N GLY A 45 -7.40 1.98 -7.54
CA GLY A 45 -8.56 2.88 -7.55
C GLY A 45 -8.35 4.22 -6.82
N MET A 46 -7.20 4.43 -6.17
CA MET A 46 -6.89 5.69 -5.49
C MET A 46 -6.43 6.79 -6.47
N PRO A 47 -6.55 8.08 -6.09
CA PRO A 47 -5.97 9.18 -6.86
C PRO A 47 -4.48 8.96 -7.15
N GLU A 48 -4.04 9.38 -8.34
CA GLU A 48 -2.71 9.06 -8.87
C GLU A 48 -1.57 9.40 -7.90
N GLN A 49 -1.61 10.58 -7.28
CA GLN A 49 -0.58 10.99 -6.32
C GLN A 49 -0.49 10.05 -5.10
N ALA A 50 -1.64 9.67 -4.53
CA ALA A 50 -1.70 8.76 -3.39
C ALA A 50 -1.22 7.36 -3.78
N LYS A 51 -1.65 6.88 -4.95
CA LYS A 51 -1.22 5.61 -5.54
C LYS A 51 0.30 5.59 -5.73
N LEU A 52 0.90 6.62 -6.33
CA LEU A 52 2.35 6.71 -6.55
C LEU A 52 3.14 6.63 -5.24
N ILE A 53 2.70 7.35 -4.20
CA ILE A 53 3.33 7.32 -2.89
C ILE A 53 3.27 5.92 -2.27
N LEU A 54 2.08 5.30 -2.22
CA LEU A 54 1.91 3.98 -1.62
C LEU A 54 2.65 2.89 -2.42
N CYS A 55 2.62 2.97 -3.76
CA CYS A 55 3.35 2.06 -4.64
C CYS A 55 4.86 2.13 -4.38
N ASN A 56 5.46 3.34 -4.38
CA ASN A 56 6.89 3.49 -4.11
C ASN A 56 7.26 3.01 -2.69
N GLN A 57 6.42 3.31 -1.70
CA GLN A 57 6.72 2.98 -0.31
C GLN A 57 6.58 1.49 0.02
N TYR A 58 5.54 0.81 -0.51
CA TYR A 58 5.13 -0.52 -0.05
C TYR A 58 5.14 -1.61 -1.13
N ARG A 59 4.96 -1.27 -2.41
CA ARG A 59 4.94 -2.25 -3.53
C ARG A 59 6.29 -2.34 -4.26
N ALA A 60 7.05 -1.25 -4.34
CA ALA A 60 8.33 -1.24 -5.04
C ALA A 60 9.43 -1.94 -4.24
N LYS A 61 10.24 -2.76 -4.92
CA LYS A 61 11.49 -3.32 -4.38
C LYS A 61 12.68 -2.58 -4.97
N LYS A 62 13.84 -2.66 -4.30
CA LYS A 62 15.10 -2.22 -4.90
C LYS A 62 15.37 -3.03 -6.19
N PRO A 63 15.93 -2.42 -7.24
CA PRO A 63 16.41 -1.02 -7.33
C PRO A 63 15.33 0.02 -7.68
N LEU A 64 14.11 -0.41 -8.02
CA LEU A 64 13.03 0.47 -8.49
C LEU A 64 12.47 1.40 -7.39
N LYS A 65 12.55 0.98 -6.13
CA LYS A 65 12.12 1.80 -4.98
C LYS A 65 13.01 3.04 -4.84
N LYS A 66 12.42 4.20 -5.06
CA LYS A 66 13.07 5.51 -4.86
C LYS A 66 13.16 5.82 -3.37
N ILE A 67 14.31 6.30 -2.94
CA ILE A 67 14.44 6.90 -1.60
C ILE A 67 13.56 8.15 -1.52
N ARG A 68 13.11 8.54 -0.32
CA ARG A 68 12.19 9.66 -0.12
C ARG A 68 12.65 10.93 -0.84
N LYS A 69 13.93 11.31 -0.68
CA LYS A 69 14.49 12.52 -1.30
C LYS A 69 14.37 12.50 -2.83
N GLN A 70 14.70 11.36 -3.46
CA GLN A 70 14.58 11.22 -4.91
C GLN A 70 13.12 11.24 -5.36
N PHE A 71 12.24 10.55 -4.63
CA PHE A 71 10.80 10.58 -4.94
C PHE A 71 10.25 12.01 -4.86
N CYS A 72 10.57 12.76 -3.80
CA CYS A 72 10.12 14.14 -3.63
C CYS A 72 10.62 15.04 -4.77
N HIS A 73 11.90 14.91 -5.12
CA HIS A 73 12.48 15.61 -6.27
C HIS A 73 11.75 15.28 -7.58
N ASP A 74 11.52 13.99 -7.87
CA ASP A 74 10.87 13.55 -9.12
C ASP A 74 9.39 13.93 -9.19
N GLN A 75 8.76 14.20 -8.05
CA GLN A 75 7.36 14.61 -7.97
C GLN A 75 7.21 16.12 -7.73
N ASN A 76 8.33 16.85 -7.66
CA ASN A 76 8.36 18.28 -7.37
C ASN A 76 7.56 18.67 -6.10
N ILE A 77 7.76 17.91 -5.02
CA ILE A 77 7.16 18.17 -3.70
C ILE A 77 8.24 18.27 -2.63
N SER A 78 7.94 18.96 -1.54
CA SER A 78 8.76 18.98 -0.32
C SER A 78 8.65 17.67 0.47
N ILE A 79 9.50 17.52 1.49
CA ILE A 79 9.46 16.35 2.38
C ILE A 79 8.23 16.43 3.28
N GLU A 80 7.85 17.63 3.71
CA GLU A 80 6.69 17.93 4.53
C GLU A 80 5.41 17.55 3.78
N GLU A 81 5.25 18.01 2.54
CA GLU A 81 4.14 17.62 1.67
C GLU A 81 4.08 16.12 1.44
N TYR A 82 5.24 15.45 1.26
CA TYR A 82 5.27 14.00 1.16
C TYR A 82 4.71 13.30 2.42
N ILE A 83 5.02 13.82 3.61
CA ILE A 83 4.52 13.25 4.87
C ILE A 83 3.00 13.39 4.94
N GLU A 84 2.49 14.58 4.66
CA GLU A 84 1.05 14.87 4.66
C GLU A 84 0.31 14.01 3.62
N LEU A 85 0.79 13.99 2.37
CA LEU A 85 0.20 13.19 1.30
C LEU A 85 0.24 11.69 1.62
N ARG A 86 1.31 11.20 2.28
CA ARG A 86 1.36 9.81 2.73
C ARG A 86 0.32 9.53 3.81
N GLU A 87 0.15 10.41 4.78
CA GLU A 87 -0.84 10.23 5.84
C GLU A 87 -2.26 10.27 5.29
N SER A 88 -2.55 11.21 4.39
CA SER A 88 -3.82 11.27 3.66
C SER A 88 -4.05 10.00 2.83
N ALA A 89 -3.04 9.52 2.11
CA ALA A 89 -3.13 8.28 1.32
C ALA A 89 -3.39 7.05 2.21
N LEU A 90 -2.76 6.97 3.38
CA LEU A 90 -3.00 5.88 4.33
C LEU A 90 -4.40 5.93 4.93
N MET A 91 -4.92 7.13 5.22
CA MET A 91 -6.29 7.31 5.69
C MET A 91 -7.30 6.91 4.61
N GLU A 92 -7.07 7.34 3.37
CA GLU A 92 -7.90 7.00 2.22
C GLU A 92 -7.90 5.49 1.95
N PHE A 93 -6.72 4.87 1.96
CA PHE A 93 -6.60 3.41 1.88
C PHE A 93 -7.35 2.73 3.02
N ALA A 94 -7.20 3.20 4.27
CA ALA A 94 -7.89 2.62 5.42
C ALA A 94 -9.42 2.68 5.25
N LYS A 95 -9.96 3.82 4.79
CA LYS A 95 -11.39 3.99 4.52
C LYS A 95 -11.87 3.01 3.45
N GLN A 96 -11.19 2.96 2.30
CA GLN A 96 -11.61 2.11 1.18
C GLN A 96 -11.45 0.63 1.48
N TYR A 97 -10.34 0.24 2.13
CA TYR A 97 -10.05 -1.15 2.48
C TYR A 97 -10.99 -1.63 3.61
N LEU A 98 -11.11 -0.89 4.72
CA LEU A 98 -11.88 -1.35 5.89
C LEU A 98 -13.40 -1.18 5.73
N ASN A 99 -13.90 -0.14 5.07
CA ASN A 99 -15.34 -0.08 4.74
C ASN A 99 -15.73 -1.15 3.71
N GLY A 100 -14.80 -1.63 2.89
CA GLY A 100 -15.01 -2.79 2.03
C GLY A 100 -14.93 -4.14 2.74
N THR A 101 -14.32 -4.21 3.93
CA THR A 101 -14.17 -5.46 4.73
C THR A 101 -15.22 -5.59 5.85
N LEU A 102 -16.05 -4.56 6.10
CA LEU A 102 -17.10 -4.55 7.14
C LEU A 102 -18.51 -4.86 6.60
N LEU A 103 -18.63 -5.26 5.33
CA LEU A 103 -19.91 -5.51 4.64
C LEU A 103 -20.13 -6.98 4.24
N GLU A 104 -19.39 -7.93 4.83
CA GLU A 104 -19.73 -9.36 4.77
C GLU A 104 -20.03 -9.92 6.18
#